data_AF-A0A377DPP7-F1
#
_entry.id   AF-A0A377DPP7-F1
#
_cell.length_a   1.000
_cell.length_b   1.000
_cell.length_c   1.000
_cell.angle_alpha   90.00
_cell.angle_beta   90.00
_cell.angle_gamma   90.00
#
_symmetry.space_group_name_H-M   'P 1'
#
loop_
_entity.id
_entity.type
_entity.pdbx_description
1 polymer ?
#
loop_
_entity_poly.entity_id
_entity_poly.type
_entity_poly.pdbx_seq_one_letter_code
_entity_poly.pdbx_strand_id
1 'polypeptide(L)'
;MNSGPIIFSEDLPPQIRQPVCNAGEVKTAPVGERNLKEEIKRVEKRIIMEVLEQQEGNRTRTALMLGISRRALMYKLQEYGIDPADV
;
A
#
# COMPACT_ATOMS: atom_id res chain seq x y z
N MET A 1 40.36 22.70 2.20
CA MET A 1 39.51 21.53 1.85
C MET A 1 38.64 21.25 3.06
N ASN A 2 37.32 21.49 2.98
CA ASN A 2 36.42 21.34 4.12
C ASN A 2 35.88 19.90 4.11
N SER A 3 36.55 19.01 4.83
CA SER A 3 36.01 17.68 5.12
C SER A 3 34.94 17.85 6.20
N GLY A 4 33.68 17.95 5.77
CA GLY A 4 32.54 18.01 6.67
C GLY A 4 32.48 16.77 7.57
N PRO A 5 31.79 16.86 8.73
CA PRO A 5 31.69 15.76 9.68
C PRO A 5 31.11 14.51 9.01
N ILE A 6 31.85 13.40 9.09
CA ILE A 6 31.39 12.08 8.63
C ILE A 6 30.39 11.60 9.66
N ILE A 7 29.14 11.45 9.26
CA ILE A 7 28.06 10.91 10.09
C ILE A 7 28.12 9.38 9.98
N PHE A 8 28.36 8.70 11.09
CA PHE A 8 28.31 7.25 11.17
C PHE A 8 26.87 6.78 11.44
N SER A 9 26.56 5.52 11.13
CA SER A 9 25.23 4.94 11.40
C SER A 9 24.83 5.02 12.88
N GLU A 10 25.81 5.22 13.75
CA GLU A 10 25.68 5.40 15.20
C GLU A 10 25.23 6.82 15.59
N ASP A 11 25.43 7.81 14.73
CA ASP A 11 25.04 9.19 15.02
C ASP A 11 23.54 9.43 14.73
N LEU A 12 22.89 8.47 14.09
CA LEU A 12 21.47 8.55 13.80
C LEU A 12 20.63 8.14 15.02
N PRO A 13 19.56 8.89 15.32
CA PRO A 13 18.64 8.57 16.39
C PRO A 13 17.98 7.19 16.14
N PRO A 14 17.58 6.47 17.20
CA PRO A 14 17.12 5.08 17.10
C PRO A 14 15.92 4.91 16.16
N GLN A 15 15.10 5.95 15.98
CA GLN A 15 13.96 5.93 15.05
C GLN A 15 14.38 5.81 13.57
N ILE A 16 15.60 6.22 13.20
CA ILE A 16 16.13 6.10 11.84
C ILE A 16 17.01 4.85 11.70
N ARG A 17 17.65 4.42 12.80
CA ARG A 17 18.44 3.18 12.84
C ARG A 17 17.58 1.93 12.65
N GLN A 18 16.36 1.94 13.18
CA GLN A 18 15.40 0.88 12.91
C GLN A 18 14.64 1.26 11.65
N PRO A 19 14.53 0.38 10.64
CA PRO A 19 13.49 0.57 9.64
C PRO A 19 12.19 0.60 10.43
N VAL A 20 11.56 1.76 10.52
CA VAL A 20 10.18 1.83 11.01
C VAL A 20 9.38 1.00 10.03
N CYS A 21 9.17 -0.26 10.39
CA CYS A 21 8.15 -1.11 9.84
C CYS A 21 6.82 -0.50 10.28
N ASN A 22 6.47 0.65 9.70
CA ASN A 22 5.08 1.05 9.58
C ASN A 22 4.38 -0.14 8.94
N ALA A 23 3.39 -0.67 9.64
CA ALA A 23 2.65 -1.87 9.32
C ALA A 23 2.15 -1.88 7.87
N GLY A 24 2.99 -2.43 7.02
CA GLY A 24 2.81 -2.52 5.58
C GLY A 24 4.06 -3.20 5.11
N GLU A 25 4.00 -4.53 5.02
CA GLU A 25 5.10 -5.39 4.60
C GLU A 25 5.68 -4.92 3.25
N VAL A 26 6.63 -3.98 3.28
CA VAL A 26 7.53 -3.77 2.16
C VAL A 26 8.53 -4.91 2.25
N LYS A 27 8.08 -6.11 1.87
CA LYS A 27 8.96 -7.16 1.39
C LYS A 27 9.67 -6.53 0.20
N THR A 28 10.83 -5.95 0.47
CA THR A 28 11.78 -5.59 -0.57
C THR A 28 12.32 -6.89 -1.13
N ALA A 29 11.48 -7.61 -1.88
CA ALA A 29 11.93 -8.67 -2.74
C ALA A 29 13.06 -8.08 -3.61
N PRO A 30 14.16 -8.81 -3.82
CA PRO A 30 15.26 -8.36 -4.65
C PRO A 30 14.71 -7.89 -6.00
N VAL A 31 15.32 -6.83 -6.55
CA VAL A 31 14.82 -6.09 -7.74
C VAL A 31 14.56 -6.99 -8.96
N GLY A 32 15.08 -8.23 -8.97
CA GLY A 32 14.82 -9.24 -10.01
C GLY A 32 13.52 -10.03 -9.90
N GLU A 33 12.78 -9.98 -8.78
CA GLU A 33 11.58 -10.80 -8.55
C GLU A 33 10.27 -9.98 -8.51
N ARG A 34 10.32 -8.65 -8.60
CA ARG A 34 9.12 -7.82 -8.56
C ARG A 34 8.44 -7.78 -9.92
N ASN A 35 7.35 -8.52 -10.06
CA ASN A 35 6.51 -8.43 -11.25
C ASN A 35 5.66 -7.14 -11.19
N LEU A 36 5.77 -6.29 -12.23
CA LEU A 36 4.99 -5.05 -12.33
C LEU A 36 3.47 -5.28 -12.12
N LYS A 37 2.95 -6.40 -12.62
CA LYS A 37 1.53 -6.76 -12.46
C LYS A 37 1.17 -6.98 -10.99
N GLU A 38 2.04 -7.57 -10.20
CA GLU A 38 1.80 -7.83 -8.78
C GLU A 38 1.89 -6.55 -7.94
N GLU A 39 2.80 -5.65 -8.28
CA GLU A 39 2.88 -4.34 -7.63
C GLU A 39 1.64 -3.50 -7.90
N ILE A 40 1.17 -3.46 -9.16
CA ILE A 40 -0.08 -2.79 -9.51
C ILE A 40 -1.24 -3.37 -8.71
N LYS A 41 -1.36 -4.70 -8.63
CA LYS A 41 -2.41 -5.37 -7.83
C LYS A 41 -2.32 -5.02 -6.35
N ARG A 42 -1.12 -4.95 -5.78
CA ARG A 42 -0.93 -4.58 -4.36
C ARG A 42 -1.37 -3.16 -4.09
N VAL A 43 -0.95 -2.21 -4.92
CA VAL A 43 -1.36 -0.81 -4.78
C VAL A 43 -2.86 -0.66 -4.99
N GLU A 44 -3.41 -1.33 -6.01
CA GLU A 44 -4.84 -1.30 -6.30
C GLU A 44 -5.68 -1.87 -5.14
N LYS A 45 -5.28 -3.03 -4.59
CA LYS A 45 -5.92 -3.61 -3.39
C LYS A 45 -5.92 -2.63 -2.22
N ARG A 46 -4.79 -1.96 -1.97
CA ARG A 46 -4.66 -1.00 -0.87
C ARG A 46 -5.64 0.17 -1.03
N ILE A 47 -5.67 0.79 -2.22
CA ILE A 47 -6.55 1.93 -2.51
C ILE A 47 -8.02 1.53 -2.40
N ILE A 48 -8.41 0.36 -2.92
CA ILE A 48 -9.79 -0.12 -2.83
C ILE A 48 -10.22 -0.27 -1.37
N MET A 49 -9.37 -0.83 -0.52
CA MET A 49 -9.65 -1.05 0.89
C MET A 49 -9.75 0.27 1.66
N GLU A 50 -8.80 1.19 1.49
CA GLU A 50 -8.84 2.52 2.10
C GLU A 50 -10.14 3.27 1.76
N VAL A 51 -10.54 3.27 0.48
CA VAL A 51 -11.78 3.96 0.06
C VAL A 51 -13.02 3.21 0.53
N LEU A 52 -12.98 1.89 0.63
CA LEU A 52 -14.12 1.12 1.11
C LEU A 52 -14.36 1.33 2.61
N GLU A 53 -13.30 1.38 3.42
CA GLU A 53 -13.35 1.77 4.84
C GLU A 53 -13.91 3.18 5.01
N GLN A 54 -13.41 4.15 4.24
CA GLN A 54 -13.92 5.54 4.27
C GLN A 54 -15.40 5.67 3.89
N GLN A 55 -15.92 4.71 3.11
CA GLN A 55 -17.32 4.69 2.68
C GLN A 55 -18.16 3.68 3.48
N GLU A 56 -17.65 3.16 4.60
CA GLU A 56 -18.37 2.25 5.51
C GLU A 56 -18.95 1.03 4.77
N GLY A 57 -18.14 0.44 3.88
CA GLY A 57 -18.56 -0.72 3.08
C GLY A 57 -19.52 -0.39 1.92
N ASN A 58 -19.84 0.90 1.68
CA ASN A 58 -20.76 1.30 0.62
C ASN A 58 -20.14 1.20 -0.79
N ARG A 59 -20.25 0.00 -1.37
CA ARG A 59 -19.75 -0.36 -2.71
C ARG A 59 -20.13 0.65 -3.81
N THR A 60 -21.33 1.24 -3.77
CA THR A 60 -21.77 2.19 -4.80
C THR A 60 -21.02 3.51 -4.68
N ARG A 61 -20.87 4.04 -3.47
CA ARG A 61 -20.09 5.25 -3.22
C ARG A 61 -18.60 5.02 -3.44
N THR A 62 -18.07 3.87 -3.02
CA THR A 62 -16.67 3.47 -3.28
C THR A 62 -16.36 3.46 -4.77
N ALA A 63 -17.23 2.86 -5.60
CA ALA A 63 -17.02 2.82 -7.05
C ALA A 63 -17.01 4.24 -7.67
N LEU A 64 -17.93 5.10 -7.22
CA LEU A 64 -17.98 6.50 -7.65
C LEU A 64 -16.71 7.27 -7.25
N MET A 65 -16.25 7.11 -6.01
CA MET A 65 -15.05 7.76 -5.49
C MET A 65 -13.78 7.29 -6.22
N LEU A 66 -13.70 6.00 -6.54
CA LEU A 66 -12.60 5.42 -7.32
C LEU A 66 -12.68 5.76 -8.82
N GLY A 67 -13.77 6.35 -9.30
CA GLY A 67 -13.97 6.67 -10.71
C GLY A 67 -14.15 5.45 -11.63
N ILE A 68 -14.60 4.32 -11.08
CA ILE A 68 -14.82 3.07 -11.82
C ILE A 68 -16.28 2.64 -11.79
N SER A 69 -16.68 1.79 -12.73
CA SER A 69 -18.03 1.21 -12.68
C SER A 69 -18.20 0.30 -11.46
N ARG A 70 -19.41 0.23 -10.90
CA ARG A 70 -19.75 -0.71 -9.81
C ARG A 70 -19.39 -2.16 -10.17
N ARG A 71 -19.57 -2.55 -11.44
CA ARG A 71 -19.20 -3.88 -11.95
C ARG A 71 -17.69 -4.12 -11.91
N ALA A 72 -16.89 -3.12 -12.29
CA ALA A 72 -15.42 -3.21 -12.21
C ALA A 72 -14.96 -3.35 -10.75
N LEU A 73 -15.56 -2.61 -9.81
CA LEU A 73 -15.27 -2.77 -8.38
C LEU A 73 -15.58 -4.20 -7.90
N MET A 74 -16.76 -4.75 -8.25
CA MET A 74 -17.13 -6.13 -7.88
C MET A 74 -16.11 -7.15 -8.38
N TYR A 75 -15.64 -7.03 -9.63
CA TYR A 75 -14.62 -7.92 -10.16
C TYR A 75 -13.30 -7.82 -9.41
N LYS A 76 -12.88 -6.61 -9.05
CA LYS A 76 -11.63 -6.40 -8.29
C LYS A 76 -11.73 -6.95 -6.87
N LEU A 77 -12.85 -6.75 -6.19
CA LEU A 77 -13.09 -7.33 -4.87
C LEU A 77 -13.04 -8.87 -4.92
N GLN A 78 -13.65 -9.48 -5.94
CA GLN A 78 -13.58 -10.92 -6.16
C GLN A 78 -12.15 -11.40 -6.50
N GLU A 79 -11.43 -10.67 -7.33
CA GLU A 79 -10.04 -10.99 -7.71
C GLU A 79 -9.10 -10.96 -6.50
N TYR A 80 -9.33 -10.04 -5.57
CA TYR A 80 -8.48 -9.84 -4.38
C TYR A 80 -8.97 -10.55 -3.12
N GLY A 81 -10.12 -11.23 -3.20
CA GLY A 81 -10.76 -11.90 -2.06
C GLY A 81 -11.12 -10.93 -0.93
N ILE A 82 -11.57 -9.73 -1.27
CA ILE A 82 -11.99 -8.71 -0.29
C ILE A 82 -13.49 -8.81 -0.12
N ASP A 83 -13.96 -9.16 1.07
CA ASP A 83 -15.36 -9.02 1.42
C ASP A 83 -15.61 -7.61 1.94
N PRO A 84 -16.46 -6.81 1.29
CA PRO A 84 -16.80 -5.47 1.78
C PRO A 84 -17.64 -5.48 3.07
N ALA A 85 -17.97 -6.64 3.65
CA ALA A 85 -18.53 -6.77 4.99
C ALA A 85 -17.45 -6.88 6.10
N ASP A 86 -16.19 -7.16 5.74
CA ASP A 86 -15.07 -7.32 6.69
C ASP A 86 -14.35 -5.98 7.00
N VAL A 87 -14.92 -4.85 6.58
CA VAL A 87 -14.33 -3.51 6.54
C VAL A 87 -15.34 -2.50 7.04
#